data_AF-A0A545SVX0-F1
#
_entry.id   AF-A0A545SVX0-F1
#
_cell.length_a   1.000
_cell.length_b   1.000
_cell.length_c   1.000
_cell.angle_alpha   90.00
_cell.angle_beta   90.00
_cell.angle_gamma   90.00
#
_symmetry.space_group_name_H-M   'P 1'
#
loop_
_entity.id
_entity.type
_entity.pdbx_description
1 polymer ?
#
loop_
_entity_poly.entity_id
_entity_poly.type
_entity_poly.pdbx_seq_one_letter_code
_entity_poly.pdbx_strand_id
1 'polypeptide(L)'
;MSAPLLTILAFMIGLSAVVLARYLRFNFGVDTVTGETADTMMLADIGIGVAIGILVKIVLRIRSPKYYSAMIVGVLLSVVMMHNVVHSSPELFRTYFSPEWTQMVVENTKPNSVLFRGESYSAQDMSSGQVAGEGAQSNEAAEPAEVKVNQLPQVR
;
A
#
# COMPACT_ATOMS: atom_id res chain seq x y z
N MET A 1 -13.15 6.72 30.91
CA MET A 1 -12.47 5.62 30.18
C MET A 1 -11.11 5.38 30.82
N SER A 2 -10.71 4.13 31.01
CA SER A 2 -9.41 3.80 31.60
C SER A 2 -8.27 4.19 30.62
N ALA A 3 -7.12 4.59 31.16
CA ALA A 3 -5.95 4.95 30.37
C ALA A 3 -5.53 3.91 29.31
N PRO A 4 -5.54 2.58 29.57
CA PRO A 4 -5.20 1.59 28.55
C PRO A 4 -6.23 1.51 27.41
N LEU A 5 -7.52 1.66 27.71
CA LEU A 5 -8.59 1.60 26.70
C LEU A 5 -8.45 2.71 25.66
N LEU A 6 -8.13 3.93 26.10
CA LEU A 6 -7.93 5.07 25.19
C LEU A 6 -6.69 4.88 24.30
N THR A 7 -5.64 4.24 24.81
CA THR A 7 -4.44 3.93 24.01
C THR A 7 -4.76 2.92 22.91
N ILE A 8 -5.47 1.85 23.25
CA ILE A 8 -5.91 0.84 22.27
C ILE A 8 -6.82 1.49 21.23
N LEU A 9 -7.78 2.32 21.65
CA LEU A 9 -8.66 3.01 20.73
C LEU A 9 -7.89 3.95 19.78
N ALA A 10 -6.92 4.71 20.29
CA ALA A 10 -6.10 5.60 19.47
C ALA A 10 -5.28 4.81 18.43
N PHE A 11 -4.73 3.67 18.81
CA PHE A 11 -4.04 2.75 17.90
C PHE A 11 -4.98 2.20 16.82
N MET A 12 -6.18 1.75 17.19
CA MET A 12 -7.18 1.24 16.24
C MET A 12 -7.65 2.32 15.26
N ILE A 13 -7.81 3.56 15.74
CA ILE A 13 -8.12 4.69 14.86
C ILE A 13 -6.99 4.88 13.84
N GLY A 14 -5.72 4.86 14.28
CA GLY A 14 -4.56 4.94 13.38
C GLY A 14 -4.55 3.83 12.33
N LEU A 15 -4.81 2.58 12.74
CA LEU A 15 -4.92 1.44 11.81
C LEU A 15 -6.00 1.67 10.74
N SER A 16 -7.17 2.12 11.16
CA SER A 16 -8.31 2.37 10.26
C SER A 16 -8.15 3.60 9.37
N ALA A 17 -7.33 4.58 9.77
CA ALA A 17 -7.17 5.83 9.06
C ALA A 17 -6.64 5.64 7.64
N VAL A 18 -5.65 4.77 7.45
CA VAL A 18 -5.06 4.47 6.12
C VAL A 18 -6.07 3.73 5.24
N VAL A 19 -6.80 2.77 5.81
CA VAL A 19 -7.85 2.03 5.11
C VAL A 19 -8.95 2.98 4.64
N LEU A 20 -9.40 3.87 5.53
CA LEU A 20 -10.40 4.88 5.21
C LEU A 20 -9.90 5.89 4.18
N ALA A 21 -8.67 6.39 4.32
CA ALA A 21 -8.04 7.29 3.34
C ALA A 21 -8.06 6.68 1.94
N ARG A 22 -7.64 5.41 1.84
CA ARG A 22 -7.57 4.68 0.58
C ARG A 22 -8.96 4.38 0.02
N TYR A 23 -9.92 4.04 0.88
CA TYR A 23 -11.33 3.89 0.48
C TYR A 23 -11.90 5.18 -0.09
N LEU A 24 -11.67 6.31 0.57
CA LEU A 24 -12.10 7.63 0.08
C LEU A 24 -11.43 7.97 -1.25
N ARG A 25 -10.13 7.64 -1.42
CA ARG A 25 -9.39 7.87 -2.67
C ARG A 25 -10.05 7.18 -3.87
N PHE A 26 -10.39 5.90 -3.72
CA PHE A 26 -11.02 5.12 -4.78
C PHE A 26 -12.49 5.47 -5.03
N ASN A 27 -13.25 5.79 -3.98
CA ASN A 27 -14.69 6.00 -4.12
C ASN A 27 -15.07 7.46 -4.46
N PHE A 28 -14.21 8.43 -4.12
CA PHE A 28 -14.45 9.85 -4.41
C PHE A 28 -13.58 10.39 -5.55
N GLY A 29 -12.87 9.51 -6.27
CA GLY A 29 -12.08 9.89 -7.45
C GLY A 29 -10.92 10.83 -7.13
N VAL A 30 -10.39 10.78 -5.90
CA VAL A 30 -9.30 11.67 -5.45
C VAL A 30 -7.97 11.25 -6.06
N ASP A 31 -7.88 10.13 -6.81
CA ASP A 31 -6.72 9.90 -7.67
C ASP A 31 -6.92 8.87 -8.79
N THR A 32 -6.36 9.23 -9.94
CA THR A 32 -6.25 8.45 -11.17
C THR A 32 -4.93 7.66 -11.16
N VAL A 33 -5.02 6.33 -11.11
CA VAL A 33 -3.90 5.38 -10.96
C VAL A 33 -3.05 5.25 -12.24
N THR A 34 -2.59 6.35 -12.81
CA THR A 34 -1.71 6.30 -14.00
C THR A 34 -0.46 7.14 -13.78
N GLY A 35 0.64 6.48 -13.40
CA GLY A 35 2.00 7.03 -13.52
C GLY A 35 2.72 7.47 -12.23
N GLU A 36 2.14 7.29 -11.04
CA GLU A 36 2.84 7.61 -9.78
C GLU A 36 3.82 6.52 -9.34
N THR A 37 4.98 6.92 -8.81
CA THR A 37 5.97 6.00 -8.23
C THR A 37 5.52 5.47 -6.86
N ALA A 38 6.01 4.29 -6.46
CA ALA A 38 5.68 3.67 -5.18
C ALA A 38 5.97 4.58 -3.97
N ASP A 39 7.04 5.37 -4.04
CA ASP A 39 7.42 6.34 -3.01
C ASP A 39 6.39 7.48 -2.89
N THR A 40 5.85 7.99 -4.00
CA THR A 40 4.80 9.02 -4.01
C THR A 40 3.50 8.49 -3.40
N MET A 41 3.09 7.26 -3.76
CA MET A 41 1.90 6.65 -3.18
C MET A 41 2.04 6.42 -1.67
N MET A 42 3.21 5.93 -1.23
CA MET A 42 3.50 5.73 0.19
C MET A 42 3.49 7.07 0.95
N LEU A 43 4.08 8.12 0.39
CA LEU A 43 4.08 9.45 1.00
C LEU A 43 2.67 10.04 1.06
N ALA A 44 1.86 9.86 0.02
CA ALA A 44 0.47 10.30 0.00
C ALA A 44 -0.36 9.60 1.09
N ASP A 45 -0.22 8.28 1.23
CA ASP A 45 -0.93 7.52 2.27
C ASP A 45 -0.49 7.91 3.68
N ILE A 46 0.81 8.14 3.89
CA ILE A 46 1.32 8.66 5.17
C ILE A 46 0.76 10.07 5.42
N GLY A 47 0.79 10.95 4.40
CA GLY A 47 0.30 12.32 4.51
C GLY A 47 -1.20 12.38 4.87
N ILE A 48 -2.04 11.63 4.17
CA ILE A 48 -3.47 11.55 4.44
C ILE A 48 -3.73 10.86 5.80
N GLY A 49 -3.01 9.78 6.11
CA GLY A 49 -3.11 9.11 7.41
C GLY A 49 -2.76 10.03 8.58
N VAL A 50 -1.71 10.83 8.45
CA VAL A 50 -1.32 11.87 9.43
C VAL A 50 -2.38 12.97 9.50
N ALA A 51 -2.91 13.44 8.38
CA ALA A 51 -3.96 14.46 8.36
C ALA A 51 -5.24 13.97 9.07
N ILE A 52 -5.66 12.73 8.82
CA ILE A 52 -6.77 12.09 9.54
C ILE A 52 -6.44 11.99 11.04
N GLY A 53 -5.22 11.60 11.39
CA GLY A 53 -4.81 11.52 12.80
C GLY A 53 -4.85 12.87 13.52
N ILE A 54 -4.45 13.95 12.84
CA ILE A 54 -4.58 15.33 13.33
C ILE A 54 -6.05 15.71 13.49
N LEU A 55 -6.90 15.41 12.50
CA LEU A 55 -8.33 15.68 12.55
C LEU A 55 -8.99 14.98 13.74
N VAL A 56 -8.69 13.70 13.94
CA VAL A 56 -9.17 12.90 15.08
C VAL A 56 -8.69 13.52 16.39
N LYS A 57 -7.43 13.92 16.50
CA LYS A 57 -6.90 14.58 17.70
C LYS A 57 -7.67 15.87 18.03
N ILE A 58 -8.00 16.66 17.01
CA ILE A 58 -8.76 17.92 17.15
C ILE A 58 -10.19 17.60 17.62
N VAL A 59 -10.89 16.69 16.93
CA VAL A 59 -12.30 16.33 17.21
C VAL A 59 -12.45 15.70 18.60
N LEU A 60 -11.58 14.75 18.95
CA LEU A 60 -11.62 14.03 20.23
C LEU A 60 -10.92 14.79 21.37
N ARG A 61 -10.37 15.98 21.11
CA ARG A 61 -9.66 16.82 22.10
C ARG A 61 -8.62 16.05 22.92
N ILE A 62 -7.87 15.18 22.26
CA ILE A 62 -6.88 14.30 22.90
C ILE A 62 -5.68 15.15 23.36
N ARG A 63 -5.53 15.32 24.68
CA ARG A 63 -4.47 16.17 25.29
C ARG A 63 -3.16 15.44 25.59
N SER A 64 -3.18 14.12 25.75
CA SER A 64 -1.97 13.37 26.13
C SER A 64 -1.17 12.93 24.90
N PRO A 65 0.16 13.16 24.87
CA PRO A 65 1.01 12.74 23.76
C PRO A 65 1.05 11.21 23.57
N LYS A 66 0.76 10.43 24.61
CA LYS A 66 0.76 8.96 24.58
C LYS A 66 -0.25 8.38 23.58
N TYR A 67 -1.40 9.02 23.45
CA TYR A 67 -2.44 8.57 22.52
C TYR A 67 -2.08 8.92 21.08
N TYR A 68 -1.42 10.06 20.89
CA TYR A 68 -0.95 10.49 19.58
C TYR A 68 0.14 9.57 19.04
N SER A 69 1.10 9.15 19.87
CA SER A 69 2.12 8.18 19.46
C SER A 69 1.51 6.82 19.13
N ALA A 70 0.53 6.35 19.90
CA ALA A 70 -0.18 5.09 19.61
C ALA A 70 -0.89 5.13 18.26
N MET A 71 -1.51 6.27 17.93
CA MET A 71 -2.15 6.48 16.63
C MET A 71 -1.14 6.48 15.48
N ILE A 72 -0.01 7.18 15.62
CA ILE A 72 1.07 7.16 14.61
C ILE A 72 1.56 5.74 14.37
N VAL A 73 1.81 4.97 15.44
CA VAL A 73 2.23 3.57 15.31
C VAL A 73 1.17 2.76 14.57
N GLY A 74 -0.12 2.97 14.84
CA GLY A 74 -1.21 2.35 14.09
C GLY A 74 -1.20 2.71 12.59
N VAL A 75 -0.99 3.98 12.25
CA VAL A 75 -0.88 4.43 10.85
C VAL A 75 0.30 3.75 10.16
N LEU A 76 1.49 3.81 10.76
CA LEU A 76 2.70 3.21 10.18
C LEU A 76 2.53 1.70 9.98
N LEU A 77 1.98 1.00 10.97
CA LEU A 77 1.72 -0.43 10.87
C LEU A 77 0.71 -0.75 9.76
N SER A 78 -0.33 0.08 9.60
CA SER A 78 -1.30 -0.09 8.52
C SER A 78 -0.64 0.06 7.14
N VAL A 79 0.18 1.11 6.95
CA VAL A 79 0.91 1.33 5.67
C VAL A 79 1.76 0.11 5.30
N VAL A 80 2.48 -0.47 6.26
CA VAL A 80 3.44 -1.54 5.97
C VAL A 80 2.84 -2.95 5.96
N MET A 81 1.64 -3.15 6.52
CA MET A 81 1.02 -4.49 6.68
C MET A 81 -0.32 -4.65 5.96
N MET A 82 -0.94 -3.59 5.44
CA MET A 82 -2.26 -3.68 4.81
C MET A 82 -2.27 -4.70 3.65
N HIS A 83 -1.19 -4.82 2.90
CA HIS A 83 -1.09 -5.80 1.80
C HIS A 83 -1.28 -7.25 2.27
N ASN A 84 -0.88 -7.58 3.51
CA ASN A 84 -1.14 -8.92 4.07
C ASN A 84 -2.63 -9.21 4.24
N VAL A 85 -3.42 -8.18 4.57
CA VAL A 85 -4.89 -8.30 4.68
C VAL A 85 -5.52 -8.41 3.28
N VAL A 86 -4.92 -7.76 2.28
CA VAL A 86 -5.33 -7.92 0.88
C VAL A 86 -5.07 -9.36 0.42
N HIS A 87 -3.91 -9.93 0.74
CA HIS A 87 -3.57 -11.33 0.44
C HIS A 87 -4.51 -12.33 1.10
N SER A 88 -4.99 -12.07 2.33
CA SER A 88 -5.89 -12.99 3.03
C SER A 88 -7.32 -12.98 2.47
N SER A 89 -7.76 -11.90 1.84
CA SER A 89 -9.12 -11.79 1.28
C SER A 89 -9.18 -10.87 0.05
N PRO A 90 -8.57 -11.24 -1.10
CA PRO A 90 -8.48 -10.36 -2.26
C PRO A 90 -9.85 -9.93 -2.79
N GLU A 91 -10.84 -10.82 -2.81
CA GLU A 91 -12.17 -10.54 -3.37
C GLU A 91 -12.91 -9.41 -2.63
N LEU A 92 -12.71 -9.27 -1.31
CA LEU A 92 -13.29 -8.16 -0.55
C LEU A 92 -12.68 -6.83 -1.01
N PHE A 93 -11.37 -6.79 -1.21
CA PHE A 93 -10.68 -5.57 -1.61
C PHE A 93 -10.95 -5.18 -3.06
N ARG A 94 -11.15 -6.15 -3.96
CA ARG A 94 -11.64 -5.90 -5.32
C ARG A 94 -13.00 -5.20 -5.33
N THR A 95 -13.88 -5.57 -4.39
CA THR A 95 -15.24 -5.03 -4.30
C THR A 95 -15.29 -3.61 -3.73
N TYR A 96 -14.50 -3.31 -2.69
CA TYR A 96 -14.60 -2.04 -1.95
C TYR A 96 -13.59 -0.96 -2.37
N PHE A 97 -12.49 -1.32 -3.02
CA PHE A 97 -11.42 -0.40 -3.42
C PHE A 97 -11.31 -0.32 -4.94
N SER A 98 -10.63 -1.29 -5.55
CA SER A 98 -10.50 -1.42 -7.01
C SER A 98 -9.96 -2.80 -7.35
N PRO A 99 -10.48 -3.47 -8.41
CA PRO A 99 -9.91 -4.70 -8.93
C PRO A 99 -8.45 -4.56 -9.35
N GLU A 100 -8.12 -3.47 -10.05
CA GLU A 100 -6.79 -3.20 -10.61
C GLU A 100 -5.74 -2.99 -9.51
N TRP A 101 -6.05 -2.16 -8.50
CA TRP A 101 -5.15 -1.94 -7.37
C TRP A 101 -4.96 -3.23 -6.56
N THR A 102 -6.04 -3.99 -6.33
CA THR A 102 -5.94 -5.25 -5.58
C THR A 102 -5.04 -6.25 -6.30
N GLN A 103 -5.19 -6.37 -7.62
CA GLN A 103 -4.33 -7.21 -8.45
C GLN A 103 -2.88 -6.76 -8.38
N MET A 104 -2.62 -5.46 -8.54
CA MET A 104 -1.28 -4.89 -8.41
C MET A 104 -0.64 -5.21 -7.06
N VAL A 105 -1.37 -5.10 -5.95
CA VAL A 105 -0.84 -5.46 -4.63
C VAL A 105 -0.52 -6.95 -4.52
N VAL A 106 -1.40 -7.83 -4.98
CA VAL A 106 -1.19 -9.29 -4.91
C VAL A 106 -0.01 -9.71 -5.79
N GLU A 107 0.18 -9.10 -6.95
CA GLU A 107 1.27 -9.41 -7.89
C GLU A 107 2.62 -8.88 -7.43
N ASN A 108 2.66 -7.69 -6.82
CA ASN A 108 3.90 -6.99 -6.50
C ASN A 108 4.32 -7.10 -5.01
N THR A 109 3.55 -7.81 -4.18
CA THR A 109 3.89 -7.97 -2.76
C THR A 109 3.78 -9.41 -2.30
N LYS A 110 4.55 -9.77 -1.26
CA LYS A 110 4.52 -11.12 -0.68
C LYS A 110 3.53 -11.20 0.49
N PRO A 111 2.78 -12.30 0.65
CA PRO A 111 2.01 -12.52 1.88
C PRO A 111 2.93 -12.72 3.08
N ASN A 112 2.45 -12.39 4.29
CA ASN A 112 3.19 -12.50 5.55
C ASN A 112 4.54 -11.75 5.53
N SER A 113 4.56 -10.57 4.93
CA SER A 113 5.78 -9.75 4.78
C SER A 113 5.56 -8.32 5.25
N VAL A 114 6.65 -7.55 5.35
CA VAL A 114 6.61 -6.11 5.56
C VAL A 114 6.88 -5.42 4.24
N LEU A 115 5.98 -4.52 3.82
CA LEU A 115 6.20 -3.68 2.65
C LEU A 115 7.06 -2.48 3.04
N PHE A 116 8.18 -2.29 2.33
CA PHE A 116 9.05 -1.15 2.52
C PHE A 116 9.63 -0.70 1.17
N ARG A 117 9.33 0.54 0.76
CA ARG A 117 9.80 1.16 -0.49
C ARG A 117 9.49 0.34 -1.75
N GLY A 118 8.29 -0.24 -1.82
CA GLY A 118 7.86 -1.08 -2.93
C GLY A 118 8.33 -2.54 -2.86
N GLU A 119 9.21 -2.87 -1.92
CA GLU A 119 9.75 -4.22 -1.74
C GLU A 119 9.13 -4.93 -0.54
N SER A 120 8.91 -6.24 -0.66
CA SER A 120 8.30 -7.05 0.40
C SER A 120 9.32 -7.97 1.07
N TYR A 121 9.54 -7.79 2.36
CA TYR A 121 10.49 -8.57 3.17
C TYR A 121 9.77 -9.56 4.08
N SER A 122 9.93 -10.85 3.83
CA SER A 122 9.41 -11.92 4.68
C SER A 122 10.38 -12.31 5.80
N ALA A 123 9.88 -13.04 6.81
CA ALA A 123 10.74 -13.57 7.88
C ALA A 123 11.84 -14.50 7.35
N GLN A 124 11.55 -15.23 6.25
CA GLN A 124 12.51 -16.09 5.56
C GLN A 124 13.64 -15.27 4.93
N ASP A 125 13.32 -14.15 4.27
CA ASP A 125 14.32 -13.26 3.64
C ASP A 125 15.27 -12.65 4.70
N MET A 126 14.75 -12.36 5.89
CA MET A 126 15.54 -11.84 7.01
C MET A 126 16.44 -12.91 7.64
N SER A 127 15.99 -14.17 7.67
CA SER A 127 16.76 -15.29 8.22
C SER A 127 17.88 -15.77 7.29
N SER A 128 17.72 -15.60 5.98
CA SER A 128 18.73 -16.01 4.98
C SER A 128 19.84 -14.98 4.78
N GLY A 129 19.77 -13.82 5.43
CA GLY A 129 20.73 -12.73 5.23
C GLY A 129 20.58 -12.03 3.86
N GLN A 130 19.49 -12.31 3.14
CA GLN A 130 19.22 -11.76 1.81
C GLN A 130 18.56 -10.39 1.95
N VAL A 131 19.26 -9.45 2.60
CA VAL A 131 18.82 -8.05 2.75
C VAL A 131 19.66 -7.17 1.83
N ALA A 132 19.46 -7.34 0.51
CA ALA A 132 19.65 -6.34 -0.54
C ALA A 132 19.62 -7.03 -1.91
N GLY A 133 18.70 -6.61 -2.80
CA GLY A 133 19.06 -6.48 -4.21
C GLY A 133 18.31 -7.25 -5.29
N GLU A 134 17.27 -8.03 -5.02
CA GLU A 134 16.56 -8.78 -6.09
C GLU A 134 15.03 -8.62 -6.00
N GLY A 135 14.56 -7.41 -6.28
CA GLY A 135 13.12 -7.11 -6.45
C GLY A 135 12.85 -6.04 -7.50
N ALA A 136 13.86 -5.22 -7.83
CA ALA A 136 13.88 -4.42 -9.04
C ALA A 136 14.11 -5.30 -10.27
N GLN A 137 13.09 -6.03 -10.72
CA GLN A 137 12.92 -6.20 -12.16
C GLN A 137 12.65 -4.81 -12.72
N SER A 138 13.74 -4.11 -13.02
CA SER A 138 13.75 -3.10 -14.07
C SER A 138 13.02 -3.70 -15.26
N ASN A 139 11.89 -3.08 -15.65
CA ASN A 139 11.34 -3.22 -16.98
C ASN A 139 12.41 -2.75 -17.97
N GLU A 140 13.34 -3.63 -18.29
CA GLU A 140 14.16 -3.52 -19.48
C GLU A 140 13.18 -3.70 -20.64
N ALA A 141 13.10 -2.64 -21.44
CA ALA A 141 12.18 -2.47 -22.54
C ALA A 141 12.01 -3.77 -23.33
N ALA A 142 10.78 -4.23 -23.43
CA ALA A 142 10.40 -5.21 -24.45
C ALA A 142 10.81 -4.62 -25.80
N GLU A 143 11.89 -5.16 -26.34
CA GLU A 143 12.36 -4.97 -27.70
C GLU A 143 11.17 -5.17 -28.65
N PRO A 144 10.82 -4.22 -29.53
CA PRO A 144 9.70 -4.39 -30.42
C PRO A 144 10.01 -5.55 -31.37
N ALA A 145 9.20 -6.60 -31.28
CA ALA A 145 9.27 -7.78 -32.13
C ALA A 145 9.43 -7.38 -33.59
N GLU A 146 10.55 -7.80 -34.18
CA GLU A 146 10.87 -7.65 -35.58
C GLU A 146 9.76 -8.33 -36.41
N VAL A 147 8.89 -7.53 -37.03
CA VAL A 147 7.85 -8.01 -37.95
C VAL A 147 8.56 -8.58 -39.18
N LYS A 148 8.68 -9.91 -39.24
CA LYS A 148 9.09 -10.63 -40.46
C LYS A 148 8.06 -10.34 -41.56
N VAL A 149 8.39 -9.40 -42.44
CA VAL A 149 7.63 -9.08 -43.65
C VAL A 149 7.59 -10.33 -44.52
N ASN A 150 6.43 -10.98 -44.55
CA ASN A 150 6.16 -12.14 -45.38
C ASN A 150 6.23 -11.69 -46.85
N GLN A 151 7.18 -12.25 -47.60
CA GLN A 151 7.36 -11.93 -49.02
C GLN A 151 6.11 -12.37 -49.80
N LEU A 152 5.40 -11.39 -50.37
CA LEU A 152 4.29 -11.63 -51.29
C LEU A 152 4.81 -12.32 -52.57
N PRO A 153 4.08 -13.29 -53.14
CA PRO A 153 4.46 -13.93 -54.39
C PRO A 153 4.41 -12.92 -55.54
N GLN A 154 5.53 -12.77 -56.26
CA GLN A 154 5.62 -11.97 -57.47
C GLN A 154 4.79 -12.63 -58.58
N VAL A 155 3.66 -12.02 -58.93
CA VAL A 155 2.91 -12.34 -60.14
C VAL A 155 3.62 -11.65 -61.30
N ARG A 156 4.16 -12.44 -62.23
CA ARG A 156 4.47 -12.02 -63.60
C ARG A 156 3.84 -13.01 -64.57
#